data_AF-A0A1W5CSM8-F1
#
_entry.id   AF-A0A1W5CSM8-F1
#
_cell.length_a   1.000
_cell.length_b   1.000
_cell.length_c   1.000
_cell.angle_alpha   90.00
_cell.angle_beta   90.00
_cell.angle_gamma   90.00
#
_symmetry.space_group_name_H-M   'P 1'
#
loop_
_entity.id
_entity.type
_entity.pdbx_description
1 polymer ?
#
loop_
_entity_poly.entity_id
_entity_poly.type
_entity_poly.pdbx_seq_one_letter_code
_entity_poly.pdbx_strand_id
1 'polypeptide(L)'
;MWAYSGPKTLTSICREWGVDAAAEPGGEVDPGYLQAKRSLAGNAPVVEGSGIMRKETKAVKKVLKPWNRGLSSQSIKDDYFGEERRTEADLAERPELREGEEERGVTLERASVNFVKAVMGAVYLHGGRNAAKLFFKEHILSRHLEVGKMFEFRQPTRDLSRLCAREGFESPVARILSETGRASRHPVFVVGVFSGKDMLGEGAGGSLDEARIRAAIAALKGWYLYSPMNVVVPSDVEGEDGKPWQPVLVDGGEVIV
;
A
#
# COMPACT_ATOMS: atom_id res chain seq x y z
N MET A 1 2.85 0.44 1.41
CA MET A 1 3.55 -0.75 1.93
C MET A 1 3.20 -2.03 1.16
N TRP A 2 1.91 -2.31 0.89
CA TRP A 2 1.47 -3.48 0.08
C TRP A 2 2.22 -3.65 -1.24
N ALA A 3 2.46 -2.56 -1.98
CA ALA A 3 3.16 -2.63 -3.26
C ALA A 3 4.67 -2.98 -3.15
N TYR A 4 5.27 -2.89 -1.96
CA TYR A 4 6.67 -3.28 -1.72
C TYR A 4 6.77 -4.66 -1.05
N SER A 5 6.02 -4.89 0.03
CA SER A 5 6.11 -6.09 0.86
C SER A 5 4.86 -6.99 0.82
N GLY A 6 3.95 -6.76 -0.14
CA GLY A 6 2.75 -7.56 -0.30
C GLY A 6 3.01 -8.95 -0.87
N PRO A 7 2.00 -9.84 -0.86
CA PRO A 7 2.20 -11.23 -1.25
C PRO A 7 2.73 -11.41 -2.67
N LYS A 8 2.21 -10.63 -3.62
CA LYS A 8 2.62 -10.69 -5.04
C LYS A 8 4.06 -10.25 -5.25
N THR A 9 4.52 -9.22 -4.54
CA THR A 9 5.88 -8.70 -4.72
C THR A 9 6.90 -9.63 -4.09
N LEU A 10 6.64 -10.13 -2.88
CA LEU A 10 7.51 -11.12 -2.23
C LEU A 10 7.57 -12.44 -3.01
N THR A 11 6.45 -12.87 -3.62
CA THR A 11 6.45 -14.04 -4.53
C THR A 11 7.31 -13.78 -5.76
N SER A 12 7.29 -12.57 -6.34
CA SER A 12 8.19 -12.19 -7.43
C SER A 12 9.65 -12.26 -7.00
N ILE A 13 9.98 -11.72 -5.83
CA ILE A 13 11.35 -11.76 -5.28
C ILE A 13 11.83 -13.20 -5.08
N CYS A 14 10.98 -14.06 -4.52
CA CYS A 14 11.29 -15.48 -4.35
C CYS A 14 11.67 -16.16 -5.68
N ARG A 15 10.91 -15.87 -6.75
CA ARG A 15 11.20 -16.38 -8.10
C ARG A 15 12.46 -15.77 -8.70
N GLU A 16 12.69 -14.48 -8.48
CA GLU A 16 13.91 -13.78 -8.94
C GLU A 16 15.18 -14.36 -8.28
N TRP A 17 15.07 -14.90 -7.06
CA TRP A 17 16.16 -15.62 -6.38
C TRP A 17 16.36 -17.06 -6.88
N GLY A 18 15.54 -17.53 -7.83
CA GLY A 18 15.64 -18.88 -8.39
C GLY A 18 15.13 -19.98 -7.45
N VAL A 19 14.23 -19.64 -6.52
CA VAL A 19 13.66 -20.62 -5.59
C VAL A 19 12.46 -21.31 -6.23
N ASP A 20 12.65 -22.58 -6.57
CA ASP A 20 11.62 -23.44 -7.12
C ASP A 20 10.87 -24.19 -6.02
N ALA A 21 9.57 -24.42 -6.24
CA ALA A 21 8.74 -25.16 -5.30
C ALA A 21 8.73 -26.66 -5.59
N ALA A 22 8.88 -27.47 -4.55
CA ALA A 22 8.70 -28.91 -4.64
C ALA A 22 7.25 -29.27 -5.04
N ALA A 23 7.09 -30.43 -5.69
CA ALA A 23 5.77 -30.96 -6.01
C ALA A 23 5.04 -31.40 -4.73
N GLU A 24 5.73 -32.20 -3.91
CA GLU A 24 5.28 -32.64 -2.60
C GLU A 24 6.43 -32.50 -1.57
N PRO A 25 6.12 -32.18 -0.30
CA PRO A 25 7.14 -32.16 0.75
C PRO A 25 7.60 -33.58 1.08
N GLY A 26 8.91 -33.79 1.22
CA GLY A 26 9.46 -35.10 1.53
C GLY A 26 10.96 -35.04 1.82
N GLY A 27 11.46 -35.97 2.64
CA GLY A 27 12.89 -36.04 2.98
C GLY A 27 13.80 -36.45 1.82
N GLU A 28 13.22 -36.97 0.74
CA GLU A 28 13.91 -37.32 -0.51
C GLU A 28 14.15 -36.10 -1.40
N VAL A 29 13.40 -35.01 -1.18
CA VAL A 29 13.52 -33.78 -1.97
C VAL A 29 14.69 -32.96 -1.44
N ASP A 30 15.51 -32.44 -2.36
CA ASP A 30 16.65 -31.58 -2.04
C ASP A 30 16.20 -30.38 -1.18
N PRO A 31 16.91 -30.05 -0.08
CA PRO A 31 16.61 -28.90 0.77
C PRO A 31 16.67 -27.54 0.05
N GLY A 32 17.25 -27.47 -1.15
CA GLY A 32 17.25 -26.27 -1.99
C GLY A 32 15.87 -25.87 -2.55
N TYR A 33 14.89 -26.79 -2.56
CA TYR A 33 13.54 -26.50 -3.02
C TYR A 33 12.64 -25.98 -1.89
N LEU A 34 11.72 -25.06 -2.23
CA LEU A 34 10.68 -24.62 -1.31
C LEU A 34 9.64 -25.74 -1.13
N GLN A 35 9.64 -26.34 0.05
CA GLN A 35 8.72 -27.44 0.40
C GLN A 35 7.51 -26.91 1.18
N ALA A 36 6.31 -27.18 0.68
CA ALA A 36 5.06 -26.92 1.39
C ALA A 36 3.98 -27.89 0.91
N LYS A 37 3.14 -28.38 1.84
CA LYS A 37 1.92 -29.10 1.49
C LYS A 37 1.00 -28.12 0.77
N ARG A 38 0.54 -28.41 -0.46
CA ARG A 38 -0.30 -27.48 -1.24
C ARG A 38 -1.77 -27.57 -0.84
N SER A 39 -2.48 -26.45 -0.76
CA SER A 39 -3.94 -26.49 -0.58
C SER A 39 -4.65 -26.90 -1.87
N LEU A 40 -5.74 -27.66 -1.73
CA LEU A 40 -6.67 -27.90 -2.82
C LEU A 40 -7.38 -26.59 -3.21
N ALA A 41 -7.57 -26.39 -4.52
CA ALA A 41 -8.25 -25.21 -5.05
C ALA A 41 -9.68 -25.12 -4.50
N GLY A 42 -9.98 -24.03 -3.78
CA GLY A 42 -11.27 -23.81 -3.10
C GLY A 42 -11.13 -23.55 -1.60
N ASN A 43 -10.03 -23.99 -0.97
CA ASN A 43 -9.72 -23.65 0.42
C ASN A 43 -8.83 -22.40 0.46
N ALA A 44 -9.44 -21.25 0.73
CA ALA A 44 -8.67 -20.02 0.91
C ALA A 44 -7.88 -20.09 2.22
N PRO A 45 -6.55 -19.87 2.20
CA PRO A 45 -5.73 -19.93 3.41
C PRO A 45 -6.14 -18.85 4.41
N VAL A 46 -5.90 -19.12 5.70
CA VAL A 46 -6.09 -18.14 6.78
C VAL A 46 -4.91 -17.15 6.71
N VAL A 47 -5.23 -15.85 6.67
CA VAL A 47 -4.22 -14.80 6.79
C VAL A 47 -3.96 -14.58 8.28
N GLU A 48 -2.86 -15.15 8.78
CA GLU A 48 -2.34 -14.78 10.10
C GLU A 48 -1.70 -13.39 10.01
N GLY A 49 -2.20 -12.47 10.83
CA GLY A 49 -1.77 -11.09 10.96
C GLY A 49 -2.00 -10.61 12.39
N SER A 50 -1.26 -9.60 12.83
CA SER A 50 -1.38 -9.03 14.17
C SER A 50 -2.32 -7.83 14.16
N GLY A 51 -3.49 -8.00 14.75
CA GLY A 51 -4.52 -6.96 14.89
C GLY A 51 -5.58 -7.38 15.92
N ILE A 52 -6.26 -6.39 16.51
CA ILE A 52 -7.26 -6.59 17.56
C ILE A 52 -8.61 -7.02 16.96
N MET A 53 -9.26 -8.03 17.55
CA MET A 53 -10.51 -8.61 17.04
C MET A 53 -11.67 -7.61 16.93
N ARG A 54 -12.41 -7.66 15.81
CA ARG A 54 -13.72 -6.98 15.67
C ARG A 54 -14.83 -7.88 16.23
N LYS A 55 -15.67 -7.35 17.12
CA LYS A 55 -16.84 -8.08 17.67
C LYS A 55 -17.99 -8.24 16.67
N GLU A 56 -17.98 -7.50 15.56
CA GLU A 56 -19.11 -7.34 14.62
C GLU A 56 -19.10 -8.33 13.43
N THR A 57 -18.16 -9.26 13.35
CA THR A 57 -18.05 -10.20 12.21
C THR A 57 -19.12 -11.32 12.22
N LYS A 58 -19.88 -11.46 13.31
CA LYS A 58 -20.62 -12.66 13.72
C LYS A 58 -21.77 -13.18 12.85
N ALA A 59 -22.35 -12.47 11.88
CA ALA A 59 -23.61 -12.98 11.27
C ALA A 59 -24.06 -12.40 9.91
N VAL A 60 -23.40 -11.38 9.35
CA VAL A 60 -24.17 -10.41 8.51
C VAL A 60 -23.78 -10.37 7.03
N LYS A 61 -22.67 -11.02 6.62
CA LYS A 61 -22.19 -10.98 5.21
C LYS A 61 -23.11 -11.69 4.20
N LYS A 62 -24.00 -12.58 4.63
CA LYS A 62 -24.86 -13.36 3.72
C LYS A 62 -26.19 -12.70 3.35
N VAL A 63 -26.65 -11.67 4.07
CA VAL A 63 -28.05 -11.18 3.92
C VAL A 63 -28.21 -9.66 3.88
N LEU A 64 -27.26 -8.84 4.36
CA LEU A 64 -27.47 -7.39 4.46
C LEU A 64 -26.35 -6.57 3.83
N LYS A 65 -26.73 -5.38 3.34
CA LYS A 65 -25.89 -4.33 2.72
C LYS A 65 -24.48 -4.29 3.34
N PRO A 66 -23.41 -4.16 2.52
CA PRO A 66 -22.07 -3.98 3.05
C PRO A 66 -22.04 -2.74 3.94
N TRP A 67 -21.67 -2.92 5.21
CA TRP A 67 -21.44 -1.81 6.13
C TRP A 67 -20.18 -1.04 5.72
N ASN A 68 -20.20 0.29 5.91
CA ASN A 68 -19.05 1.13 5.59
C ASN A 68 -17.90 0.86 6.58
N ARG A 69 -16.72 0.55 6.05
CA ARG A 69 -15.50 0.35 6.84
C ARG A 69 -14.68 1.65 6.84
N GLY A 70 -14.58 2.30 8.01
CA GLY A 70 -13.78 3.53 8.15
C GLY A 70 -12.28 3.27 8.20
N LEU A 71 -11.47 4.12 7.57
CA LEU A 71 -9.99 4.02 7.50
C LEU A 71 -9.33 4.00 8.89
N SER A 72 -9.77 4.87 9.81
CA SER A 72 -9.24 4.92 11.18
C SER A 72 -9.39 3.58 11.92
N SER A 73 -10.50 2.88 11.69
CA SER A 73 -10.75 1.57 12.30
C SER A 73 -9.80 0.48 11.79
N GLN A 74 -9.34 0.59 10.54
CA GLN A 74 -8.47 -0.41 9.91
C GLN A 74 -7.10 -0.43 10.58
N SER A 75 -6.58 0.73 11.02
CA SER A 75 -5.28 0.83 11.69
C SER A 75 -5.16 0.00 12.98
N ILE A 76 -6.28 -0.28 13.66
CA ILE A 76 -6.31 -1.02 14.93
C ILE A 76 -6.81 -2.46 14.73
N LYS A 77 -7.83 -2.63 13.87
CA LYS A 77 -8.62 -3.85 13.80
C LYS A 77 -8.20 -4.81 12.68
N ASP A 78 -7.52 -4.29 11.67
CA ASP A 78 -7.16 -5.05 10.47
C ASP A 78 -5.66 -5.39 10.52
N ASP A 79 -5.17 -6.22 9.59
CA ASP A 79 -3.74 -6.53 9.49
C ASP A 79 -2.92 -5.29 9.07
N TYR A 80 -1.58 -5.39 9.08
CA TYR A 80 -0.65 -4.33 8.64
C TYR A 80 -0.94 -3.76 7.24
N PHE A 81 -1.69 -4.49 6.43
CA PHE A 81 -2.10 -4.12 5.08
C PHE A 81 -3.56 -3.64 4.96
N GLY A 82 -4.32 -3.58 6.06
CA GLY A 82 -5.73 -3.23 6.06
C GLY A 82 -6.66 -4.35 5.60
N GLU A 83 -6.17 -5.59 5.54
CA GLU A 83 -6.98 -6.78 5.24
C GLU A 83 -7.71 -7.25 6.50
N GLU A 84 -8.97 -7.66 6.34
CA GLU A 84 -9.75 -8.19 7.45
C GLU A 84 -9.18 -9.52 7.94
N ARG A 85 -8.96 -9.63 9.24
CA ARG A 85 -8.66 -10.90 9.87
C ARG A 85 -9.88 -11.81 9.80
N ARG A 86 -9.70 -13.07 9.39
CA ARG A 86 -10.72 -14.10 9.57
C ARG A 86 -10.87 -14.41 11.06
N THR A 87 -12.09 -14.38 11.55
CA THR A 87 -12.39 -14.47 12.98
C THR A 87 -12.28 -15.91 13.48
N GLU A 88 -11.95 -16.10 14.75
CA GLU A 88 -12.14 -17.39 15.45
C GLU A 88 -13.60 -17.87 15.42
N ALA A 89 -14.56 -16.96 15.24
CA ALA A 89 -15.97 -17.28 15.01
C ALA A 89 -16.23 -17.81 13.58
N ASP A 90 -15.55 -17.30 12.54
CA ASP A 90 -15.60 -17.87 11.18
C ASP A 90 -14.98 -19.27 11.16
N LEU A 91 -13.97 -19.49 12.01
CA LEU A 91 -13.35 -20.80 12.29
C LEU A 91 -14.19 -21.67 13.24
N ALA A 92 -15.17 -21.11 13.97
CA ALA A 92 -16.07 -21.84 14.87
C ALA A 92 -17.38 -22.26 14.19
N GLU A 93 -17.88 -21.49 13.22
CA GLU A 93 -19.00 -21.89 12.34
C GLU A 93 -18.64 -23.05 11.42
N ARG A 94 -17.34 -23.27 11.21
CA ARG A 94 -16.78 -24.46 10.56
C ARG A 94 -15.71 -25.04 11.48
N PRO A 95 -16.06 -25.82 12.53
CA PRO A 95 -15.09 -26.40 13.46
C PRO A 95 -14.08 -27.33 12.75
N GLU A 96 -14.44 -27.88 11.60
CA GLU A 96 -13.56 -28.54 10.61
C GLU A 96 -12.37 -27.65 10.17
N LEU A 97 -12.52 -26.32 10.29
CA LEU A 97 -11.48 -25.35 10.00
C LEU A 97 -10.44 -25.17 11.13
N ARG A 98 -10.69 -25.67 12.35
CA ARG A 98 -9.70 -25.62 13.45
C ARG A 98 -8.85 -26.88 13.54
N GLU A 99 -9.46 -28.05 13.39
CA GLU A 99 -8.79 -29.34 13.62
C GLU A 99 -7.83 -29.75 12.49
N GLY A 100 -7.87 -29.06 11.35
CA GLY A 100 -7.04 -29.34 10.16
C GLY A 100 -6.07 -28.23 9.77
N GLU A 101 -5.61 -27.37 10.67
CA GLU A 101 -4.62 -26.33 10.31
C GLU A 101 -3.28 -26.95 9.86
N GLU A 102 -2.84 -28.05 10.47
CA GLU A 102 -1.66 -28.81 10.02
C GLU A 102 -1.91 -29.60 8.72
N GLU A 103 -3.17 -29.99 8.47
CA GLU A 103 -3.53 -30.73 7.26
C GLU A 103 -3.84 -29.83 6.06
N ARG A 104 -4.24 -28.57 6.29
CA ARG A 104 -4.50 -27.60 5.25
C ARG A 104 -3.19 -27.12 4.68
N GLY A 105 -2.96 -27.53 3.45
CA GLY A 105 -1.85 -27.01 2.69
C GLY A 105 -1.90 -25.48 2.55
N VAL A 106 -0.76 -24.92 2.17
CA VAL A 106 -0.53 -23.51 1.98
C VAL A 106 -0.56 -23.21 0.49
N THR A 107 -1.00 -22.02 0.09
CA THR A 107 -0.85 -21.57 -1.29
C THR A 107 0.62 -21.29 -1.58
N LEU A 108 1.05 -21.55 -2.82
CA LEU A 108 2.45 -21.31 -3.21
C LEU A 108 2.88 -19.85 -2.99
N GLU A 109 1.96 -18.89 -3.19
CA GLU A 109 2.19 -17.48 -2.89
C GLU A 109 2.50 -17.25 -1.40
N ARG A 110 1.71 -17.82 -0.49
CA ARG A 110 1.92 -17.66 0.96
C ARG A 110 3.19 -18.37 1.43
N ALA A 111 3.50 -19.54 0.88
CA ALA A 111 4.76 -20.23 1.14
C ALA A 111 5.96 -19.38 0.72
N SER A 112 5.90 -18.77 -0.47
CA SER A 112 6.94 -17.87 -0.99
C SER A 112 7.13 -16.63 -0.11
N VAL A 113 6.02 -16.03 0.35
CA VAL A 113 6.04 -14.90 1.29
C VAL A 113 6.72 -15.27 2.61
N ASN A 114 6.34 -16.42 3.18
CA ASN A 114 6.90 -16.90 4.44
C ASN A 114 8.40 -17.19 4.30
N PHE A 115 8.82 -17.78 3.17
CA PHE A 115 10.23 -17.99 2.85
C PHE A 115 11.02 -16.68 2.84
N VAL A 116 10.58 -15.66 2.10
CA VAL A 116 11.31 -14.38 2.04
C VAL A 116 11.38 -13.70 3.41
N LYS A 117 10.30 -13.75 4.19
CA LYS A 117 10.29 -13.25 5.58
C LYS A 117 11.23 -14.04 6.50
N ALA A 118 11.27 -15.36 6.36
CA ALA A 118 12.14 -16.24 7.14
C ALA A 118 13.62 -15.98 6.82
N VAL A 119 13.97 -15.78 5.54
CA VAL A 119 15.32 -15.38 5.12
C VAL A 119 15.73 -14.06 5.79
N MET A 120 14.85 -13.05 5.78
CA MET A 120 15.12 -11.79 6.47
C MET A 120 15.30 -11.97 7.98
N GLY A 121 14.50 -12.86 8.60
CA GLY A 121 14.66 -13.23 10.01
C GLY A 121 15.98 -13.93 10.31
N ALA A 122 16.42 -14.85 9.45
CA ALA A 122 17.72 -15.52 9.58
C ALA A 122 18.88 -14.52 9.44
N VAL A 123 18.82 -13.60 8.48
CA VAL A 123 19.80 -12.50 8.33
C VAL A 123 19.84 -11.63 9.59
N TYR A 124 18.69 -11.35 10.20
CA TYR A 124 18.64 -10.60 11.45
C TYR A 124 19.26 -11.35 12.63
N LEU A 125 18.97 -12.65 12.78
CA LEU A 125 19.49 -13.47 13.87
C LEU A 125 21.01 -13.68 13.78
N HIS A 126 21.54 -13.88 12.57
CA HIS A 126 22.98 -14.16 12.37
C HIS A 126 23.82 -12.92 12.08
N GLY A 127 23.30 -11.97 11.28
CA GLY A 127 24.00 -10.75 10.87
C GLY A 127 23.62 -9.50 11.68
N GLY A 128 22.66 -9.63 12.60
CA GLY A 128 22.17 -8.52 13.39
C GLY A 128 21.33 -7.51 12.60
N ARG A 129 20.97 -6.42 13.29
CA ARG A 129 20.07 -5.37 12.78
C ARG A 129 20.58 -4.70 11.50
N ASN A 130 21.87 -4.35 11.47
CA ASN A 130 22.45 -3.59 10.37
C ASN A 130 22.47 -4.39 9.06
N ALA A 131 22.79 -5.69 9.14
CA ALA A 131 22.73 -6.59 7.99
C ALA A 131 21.30 -6.75 7.47
N ALA A 132 20.31 -6.94 8.36
CA ALA A 132 18.91 -7.05 7.96
C ALA A 132 18.37 -5.76 7.32
N LYS A 133 18.77 -4.59 7.83
CA LYS A 133 18.41 -3.28 7.28
C LYS A 133 19.01 -3.07 5.88
N LEU A 134 20.27 -3.42 5.69
CA LEU A 134 20.94 -3.37 4.38
C LEU A 134 20.26 -4.31 3.40
N PHE A 135 20.01 -5.56 3.81
CA PHE A 135 19.32 -6.56 3.00
C PHE A 135 17.94 -6.07 2.53
N PHE A 136 17.14 -5.50 3.44
CA PHE A 136 15.83 -4.91 3.11
C PHE A 136 15.95 -3.76 2.11
N LYS A 137 16.95 -2.88 2.29
CA LYS A 137 17.18 -1.75 1.38
C LYS A 137 17.55 -2.21 -0.03
N GLU A 138 18.39 -3.24 -0.14
CA GLU A 138 18.91 -3.73 -1.42
C GLU A 138 17.92 -4.61 -2.19
N HIS A 139 17.07 -5.39 -1.51
CA HIS A 139 16.18 -6.35 -2.18
C HIS A 139 14.72 -5.89 -2.26
N ILE A 140 14.24 -5.14 -1.26
CA ILE A 140 12.82 -4.74 -1.18
C ILE A 140 12.65 -3.28 -1.57
N LEU A 141 13.41 -2.34 -0.98
CA LEU A 141 13.27 -0.91 -1.27
C LEU A 141 13.90 -0.47 -2.60
N SER A 142 14.79 -1.27 -3.18
CA SER A 142 15.44 -0.97 -4.46
C SER A 142 14.48 -1.00 -5.66
N ARG A 143 13.29 -1.58 -5.49
CA ARG A 143 12.29 -1.69 -6.56
C ARG A 143 11.66 -0.33 -6.87
N HIS A 144 11.48 -0.04 -8.15
CA HIS A 144 10.80 1.18 -8.57
C HIS A 144 9.28 1.04 -8.45
N LEU A 145 8.64 1.99 -7.75
CA LEU A 145 7.19 2.11 -7.65
C LEU A 145 6.74 3.54 -7.95
N GLU A 146 5.91 3.70 -8.98
CA GLU A 146 5.31 4.99 -9.30
C GLU A 146 4.12 5.31 -8.38
N VAL A 147 4.40 5.94 -7.24
CA VAL A 147 3.37 6.31 -6.24
C VAL A 147 2.28 7.20 -6.83
N GLY A 148 2.63 8.07 -7.79
CA GLY A 148 1.67 8.96 -8.47
C GLY A 148 0.56 8.24 -9.25
N LYS A 149 0.74 6.97 -9.61
CA LYS A 149 -0.29 6.15 -10.28
C LYS A 149 -1.27 5.47 -9.32
N MET A 150 -0.96 5.45 -8.02
CA MET A 150 -1.81 4.81 -7.00
C MET A 150 -2.93 5.72 -6.47
N PHE A 151 -2.92 7.01 -6.82
CA PHE A 151 -3.95 7.95 -6.39
C PHE A 151 -5.24 7.79 -7.21
N GLU A 152 -6.36 7.70 -6.49
CA GLU A 152 -7.71 7.78 -7.05
C GLU A 152 -8.45 8.92 -6.35
N PHE A 153 -8.86 9.94 -7.12
CA PHE A 153 -9.59 11.09 -6.59
C PHE A 153 -11.03 11.05 -7.06
N ARG A 154 -11.98 11.15 -6.11
CA ARG A 154 -13.41 11.19 -6.43
C ARG A 154 -13.90 12.60 -6.77
N GLN A 155 -13.46 13.61 -6.02
CA GLN A 155 -13.90 15.01 -6.18
C GLN A 155 -12.72 15.98 -6.03
N PRO A 156 -11.71 15.93 -6.92
CA PRO A 156 -10.44 16.63 -6.73
C PRO A 156 -10.55 18.15 -6.61
N THR A 157 -11.54 18.78 -7.27
CA THR A 157 -11.77 20.22 -7.15
C THR A 157 -12.26 20.63 -5.77
N ARG A 158 -13.11 19.81 -5.15
CA ARG A 158 -13.63 20.03 -3.79
C ARG A 158 -12.54 19.75 -2.75
N ASP A 159 -11.79 18.67 -2.96
CA ASP A 159 -10.63 18.30 -2.12
C ASP A 159 -9.61 19.44 -2.10
N LEU A 160 -9.26 20.00 -3.27
CA LEU A 160 -8.32 21.12 -3.37
C LEU A 160 -8.86 22.40 -2.73
N SER A 161 -10.15 22.71 -2.89
CA SER A 161 -10.75 23.88 -2.24
C SER A 161 -10.71 23.77 -0.72
N ARG A 162 -10.90 22.56 -0.16
CA ARG A 162 -10.79 22.33 1.28
C ARG A 162 -9.35 22.36 1.76
N LEU A 163 -8.41 21.84 0.97
CA LEU A 163 -6.99 21.95 1.24
C LEU A 163 -6.60 23.43 1.38
N CYS A 164 -6.96 24.26 0.39
CA CYS A 164 -6.66 25.69 0.43
C CYS A 164 -7.27 26.37 1.67
N ALA A 165 -8.53 26.06 1.99
CA ALA A 165 -9.19 26.61 3.17
C ALA A 165 -8.53 26.17 4.50
N ARG A 166 -8.05 24.92 4.59
CA ARG A 166 -7.35 24.38 5.76
C ARG A 166 -6.01 25.07 6.00
N GLU A 167 -5.24 25.26 4.93
CA GLU A 167 -3.92 25.89 4.98
C GLU A 167 -3.97 27.43 4.99
N GLY A 168 -5.16 28.03 4.86
CA GLY A 168 -5.33 29.49 4.82
C GLY A 168 -4.93 30.13 3.50
N PHE A 169 -4.86 29.36 2.41
CA PHE A 169 -4.61 29.88 1.06
C PHE A 169 -5.87 30.52 0.47
N GLU A 170 -5.69 31.39 -0.53
CA GLU A 170 -6.81 31.93 -1.30
C GLU A 170 -7.54 30.81 -2.05
N SER A 171 -8.86 30.98 -2.23
CA SER A 171 -9.68 29.99 -2.94
C SER A 171 -9.12 29.69 -4.33
N PRO A 172 -9.01 28.40 -4.73
CA PRO A 172 -8.39 28.03 -5.99
C PRO A 172 -9.26 28.46 -7.18
N VAL A 173 -8.66 29.16 -8.15
CA VAL A 173 -9.31 29.62 -9.38
C VAL A 173 -8.63 28.99 -10.59
N ALA A 174 -9.41 28.30 -11.43
CA ALA A 174 -8.92 27.73 -12.67
C ALA A 174 -8.86 28.80 -13.78
N ARG A 175 -7.72 28.92 -14.46
CA ARG A 175 -7.49 29.83 -15.58
C ARG A 175 -6.97 29.05 -16.79
N ILE A 176 -7.43 29.41 -17.99
CA ILE A 176 -6.92 28.84 -19.24
C ILE A 176 -5.56 29.49 -19.51
N LEU A 177 -4.51 28.68 -19.64
CA LEU A 177 -3.15 29.14 -19.97
C LEU A 177 -2.96 29.21 -21.47
N SER A 178 -3.35 28.13 -22.16
CA SER A 178 -3.32 28.04 -23.61
C SER A 178 -4.43 27.12 -24.11
N GLU A 179 -4.87 27.35 -25.34
CA GLU A 179 -5.83 26.49 -25.99
C GLU A 179 -5.56 26.39 -27.48
N THR A 180 -5.88 25.24 -28.06
CA THR A 180 -5.78 25.02 -29.50
C THR A 180 -6.92 24.13 -29.98
N GLY A 181 -7.37 24.38 -31.21
CA GLY A 181 -8.36 23.54 -31.87
C GLY A 181 -9.73 23.49 -31.19
N ARG A 182 -10.17 24.57 -30.51
CA ARG A 182 -11.44 24.63 -29.74
C ARG A 182 -12.66 24.10 -30.51
N ALA A 183 -12.75 24.37 -31.81
CA ALA A 183 -13.83 23.93 -32.69
C ALA A 183 -13.50 22.67 -33.51
N SER A 184 -12.50 21.89 -33.08
CA SER A 184 -12.10 20.64 -33.72
C SER A 184 -12.65 19.42 -32.99
N ARG A 185 -12.47 18.22 -33.58
CA ARG A 185 -12.79 16.95 -32.93
C ARG A 185 -11.88 16.64 -31.72
N HIS A 186 -10.67 17.19 -31.71
CA HIS A 186 -9.64 16.94 -30.71
C HIS A 186 -9.08 18.27 -30.19
N PRO A 187 -9.88 19.08 -29.49
CA PRO A 187 -9.39 20.30 -28.87
C PRO A 187 -8.41 19.94 -27.75
N VAL A 188 -7.48 20.85 -27.46
CA VAL A 188 -6.57 20.73 -26.32
C VAL A 188 -6.65 22.02 -25.52
N PHE A 189 -7.05 21.90 -24.26
CA PHE A 189 -7.09 22.98 -23.29
C PHE A 189 -6.05 22.74 -22.23
N VAL A 190 -5.18 23.73 -22.00
CA VAL A 190 -4.22 23.73 -20.89
C VAL A 190 -4.74 24.69 -19.83
N VAL A 191 -5.06 24.16 -18.66
CA VAL A 191 -5.64 24.90 -17.54
C VAL A 191 -4.68 24.85 -16.37
N GLY A 192 -4.43 26.01 -15.76
CA GLY A 192 -3.71 26.15 -14.50
C GLY A 192 -4.68 26.47 -13.37
N VAL A 193 -4.51 25.86 -12.21
CA VAL A 193 -5.22 26.22 -10.98
C VAL A 193 -4.33 27.12 -10.15
N PHE A 194 -4.82 28.32 -9.84
CA PHE A 194 -4.11 29.35 -9.10
C PHE A 194 -4.73 29.58 -7.73
N SER A 195 -3.90 29.81 -6.71
CA SER A 195 -4.31 30.44 -5.46
C SER A 195 -3.67 31.83 -5.42
N GLY A 196 -4.49 32.87 -5.62
CA GLY A 196 -4.03 34.24 -5.84
C GLY A 196 -3.13 34.39 -7.07
N LYS A 197 -1.82 34.49 -6.83
CA LYS A 197 -0.77 34.62 -7.86
C LYS A 197 -0.03 33.32 -8.13
N ASP A 198 -0.07 32.37 -7.20
CA ASP A 198 0.72 31.15 -7.26
C ASP A 198 -0.03 30.06 -8.02
N MET A 199 0.67 29.41 -8.96
CA MET A 199 0.12 28.29 -9.72
C MET A 199 0.33 27.00 -8.93
N LEU A 200 -0.76 26.40 -8.45
CA LEU A 200 -0.72 25.16 -7.67
C LEU A 200 -0.53 23.91 -8.54
N GLY A 201 -1.12 23.92 -9.73
CA GLY A 201 -1.07 22.79 -10.64
C GLY A 201 -1.55 23.12 -12.04
N GLU A 202 -1.06 22.36 -13.00
CA GLU A 202 -1.38 22.48 -14.42
C GLU A 202 -1.92 21.15 -14.95
N GLY A 203 -2.88 21.21 -15.88
CA GLY A 203 -3.45 20.03 -16.51
C GLY A 203 -3.95 20.33 -17.92
N ALA A 204 -3.65 19.41 -18.84
CA ALA A 204 -4.16 19.44 -20.21
C ALA A 204 -5.31 18.44 -20.39
N GLY A 205 -6.37 18.82 -21.11
CA GLY A 205 -7.56 17.99 -21.34
C GLY A 205 -8.21 18.24 -22.69
N GLY A 206 -9.00 17.26 -23.15
CA GLY A 206 -9.83 17.35 -24.35
C GLY A 206 -11.14 18.13 -24.10
N SER A 207 -11.46 18.43 -22.86
CA SER A 207 -12.52 19.38 -22.49
C SER A 207 -12.02 20.34 -21.41
N LEU A 208 -12.68 21.49 -21.29
CA LEU A 208 -12.37 22.47 -20.23
C LEU A 208 -12.51 21.87 -18.84
N ASP A 209 -13.52 21.01 -18.64
CA ASP A 209 -13.76 20.35 -17.36
C ASP A 209 -12.71 19.28 -17.06
N GLU A 210 -12.33 18.49 -18.06
CA GLU A 210 -11.26 17.49 -17.92
C GLU A 210 -9.91 18.15 -17.61
N ALA A 211 -9.56 19.23 -18.30
CA ALA A 211 -8.34 19.99 -18.05
C ALA A 211 -8.34 20.56 -16.62
N ARG A 212 -9.47 21.13 -16.17
CA ARG A 212 -9.66 21.63 -14.79
C ARG A 212 -9.47 20.51 -13.76
N ILE A 213 -10.08 19.35 -13.98
CA ILE A 213 -9.98 18.20 -13.07
C ILE A 213 -8.52 17.70 -13.00
N ARG A 214 -7.84 17.57 -14.14
CA ARG A 214 -6.44 17.15 -14.20
C ARG A 214 -5.51 18.14 -13.52
N ALA A 215 -5.73 19.44 -13.69
CA ALA A 215 -4.96 20.48 -13.02
C ALA A 215 -5.14 20.43 -11.49
N ALA A 216 -6.37 20.20 -11.01
CA ALA A 216 -6.63 20.01 -9.58
C ALA A 216 -5.97 18.73 -9.04
N ILE A 217 -6.01 17.62 -9.79
CA ILE A 217 -5.32 16.38 -9.44
C ILE A 217 -3.80 16.60 -9.38
N ALA A 218 -3.22 17.36 -10.32
CA ALA A 218 -1.79 17.68 -10.32
C ALA A 218 -1.40 18.48 -9.08
N ALA A 219 -2.21 19.47 -8.69
CA ALA A 219 -2.02 20.24 -7.46
C ALA A 219 -2.07 19.35 -6.20
N LEU A 220 -3.07 18.47 -6.09
CA LEU A 220 -3.19 17.53 -4.97
C LEU A 220 -2.03 16.52 -4.93
N LYS A 221 -1.60 16.00 -6.09
CA LYS A 221 -0.43 15.12 -6.17
C LYS A 221 0.84 15.84 -5.76
N GLY A 222 1.03 17.10 -6.17
CA GLY A 222 2.16 17.92 -5.74
C GLY A 222 2.21 18.11 -4.23
N TRP A 223 1.06 18.30 -3.59
CA TRP A 223 0.94 18.37 -2.13
C TRP A 223 1.30 17.04 -1.45
N TYR A 224 0.64 15.94 -1.82
CA TYR A 224 0.81 14.65 -1.13
C TYR A 224 2.11 13.91 -1.47
N LEU A 225 2.74 14.20 -2.62
CA LEU A 225 4.03 13.62 -3.03
C LEU A 225 5.22 14.48 -2.65
N TYR A 226 5.04 15.48 -1.79
CA TYR A 226 6.15 16.23 -1.23
C TYR A 226 7.16 15.29 -0.55
N SER A 227 8.42 15.36 -0.97
CA SER A 227 9.50 14.52 -0.45
C SER A 227 10.69 15.39 -0.07
N PRO A 228 11.09 15.42 1.22
CA PRO A 228 12.30 16.11 1.63
C PRO A 228 13.56 15.38 1.10
N MET A 229 14.56 16.14 0.67
CA MET A 229 15.77 15.58 0.04
C MET A 229 16.66 14.77 1.00
N ASN A 230 16.80 15.23 2.24
CA ASN A 230 17.63 14.59 3.26
C ASN A 230 16.73 14.19 4.43
N VAL A 231 16.44 12.90 4.57
CA VAL A 231 15.61 12.37 5.65
C VAL A 231 16.43 11.39 6.49
N VAL A 232 16.53 11.68 7.78
CA VAL A 232 17.02 10.72 8.77
C VAL A 232 15.84 9.88 9.22
N VAL A 233 15.93 8.56 9.05
CA VAL A 233 14.90 7.66 9.59
C VAL A 233 15.17 7.40 11.08
N PRO A 234 14.15 7.17 11.92
CA PRO A 234 14.37 6.87 13.34
C PRO A 234 15.32 5.70 13.58
N SER A 235 15.34 4.70 12.69
CA SER A 235 16.28 3.58 12.79
C SER A 235 17.73 3.93 12.46
N ASP A 236 18.04 5.13 11.98
CA ASP A 236 19.42 5.64 11.82
C ASP A 236 19.98 6.29 13.09
N VAL A 237 19.10 6.66 14.03
CA VAL A 237 19.52 7.23 15.32
C VAL A 237 19.72 6.16 16.39
N GLU A 238 19.23 4.95 16.15
CA GLU A 238 19.40 3.81 17.03
C GLU A 238 20.80 3.19 16.90
N GLY A 239 21.55 3.11 18.00
CA GLY A 239 22.88 2.48 18.07
C GLY A 239 23.94 3.41 18.67
N GLU A 240 25.15 2.87 18.89
CA GLU A 240 26.28 3.64 19.45
C GLU A 240 26.82 4.69 18.45
N ASP A 241 26.70 4.42 17.14
CA ASP A 241 27.13 5.31 16.04
C ASP A 241 25.97 6.14 15.44
N GLY A 242 24.88 6.34 16.20
CA GLY A 242 23.67 7.00 15.71
C GLY A 242 23.88 8.45 15.31
N LYS A 243 23.30 8.86 14.16
CA LYS A 243 23.28 10.28 13.77
C LYS A 243 22.40 11.08 14.74
N PRO A 244 22.66 12.39 14.94
CA PRO A 244 21.75 13.22 15.72
C PRO A 244 20.37 13.28 15.05
N TRP A 245 19.31 13.12 15.86
CA TRP A 245 17.94 13.19 15.37
C TRP A 245 17.62 14.59 14.86
N GLN A 246 17.04 14.65 13.66
CA GLN A 246 16.51 15.88 13.08
C GLN A 246 14.98 15.76 13.01
N PRO A 247 14.24 16.75 13.52
CA PRO A 247 12.78 16.75 13.41
C PRO A 247 12.33 16.66 11.96
N VAL A 248 11.49 15.67 11.65
CA VAL A 248 10.92 15.46 10.32
C VAL A 248 9.53 16.12 10.26
N LEU A 249 9.15 16.61 9.08
CA LEU A 249 7.80 17.13 8.84
C LEU A 249 6.77 16.02 9.07
N VAL A 250 5.80 16.29 9.95
CA VAL A 250 4.63 15.44 10.18
C VAL A 250 3.42 16.17 9.59
N ASP A 251 2.79 15.56 8.59
CA ASP A 251 1.60 16.12 7.95
C ASP A 251 0.38 16.09 8.90
N GLY A 252 -0.54 17.05 8.73
CA GLY A 252 -1.81 17.13 9.45
C GLY A 252 -2.85 16.09 9.01
N GLY A 253 -2.50 15.24 8.05
CA GLY A 253 -3.34 14.16 7.52
C GLY A 253 -4.05 14.53 6.22
N GLU A 254 -4.76 13.54 5.66
CA GLU A 254 -5.51 13.72 4.42
C GLU A 254 -6.66 14.72 4.57
N VAL A 255 -6.98 15.42 3.49
CA VAL A 255 -8.13 16.33 3.45
C VAL A 255 -9.41 15.52 3.31
N ILE A 256 -10.31 15.64 4.28
CA ILE A 256 -11.58 14.90 4.28
C ILE A 256 -12.68 15.73 3.61
N VAL A 257 -13.31 15.08 2.61
CA VAL A 257 -14.44 15.38 1.69
C VAL A 257 -15.89 15.30 2.21
#